data_AF-A0A7S4IVG9-F1
#
_entry.id   AF-A0A7S4IVG9-F1
#
_cell.length_a   1.000
_cell.length_b   1.000
_cell.length_c   1.000
_cell.angle_alpha   90.00
_cell.angle_beta   90.00
_cell.angle_gamma   90.00
#
_symmetry.space_group_name_H-M   'P 1'
#
loop_
_entity.id
_entity.type
_entity.pdbx_description
1 polymer ?
#
loop_
_entity_poly.entity_id
_entity_poly.type
_entity_poly.pdbx_seq_one_letter_code
_entity_poly.pdbx_strand_id
1 'polypeptide(L)'
;AFENELGAQAPVGFFDPLGLSKDGDAYSFKRRRSVEIKHGRVCMLATMGYITPEVAGHWPGYLSFSEKVKFADIPNGLSAISKVPGLGWFQIISYAVFCL
;
A
#
# COMPACT_ATOMS: atom_id res chain seq x y z
N ALA A 1 -14.12 -25.60 7.94
CA ALA A 1 -12.88 -26.14 7.34
C ALA A 1 -11.66 -25.24 7.56
N PHE A 2 -11.80 -23.90 7.50
CA PHE A 2 -10.69 -22.94 7.69
C PHE A 2 -10.88 -22.02 8.92
N GLU A 3 -11.74 -22.40 9.87
CA GLU A 3 -12.10 -21.56 11.03
C GLU A 3 -10.96 -21.42 12.06
N ASN A 4 -9.96 -22.31 12.01
CA ASN A 4 -8.76 -22.27 12.86
C ASN A 4 -7.52 -21.73 12.11
N GLU A 5 -7.70 -21.17 10.91
CA GLU A 5 -6.59 -20.58 10.15
C GLU A 5 -6.19 -19.22 10.71
N LEU A 6 -4.91 -18.88 10.55
CA LEU A 6 -4.35 -17.62 11.04
C LEU A 6 -5.12 -16.43 10.44
N GLY A 7 -5.60 -15.51 11.26
CA GLY A 7 -6.45 -14.37 10.84
C GLY A 7 -7.91 -14.46 11.28
N ALA A 8 -8.41 -15.64 11.68
CA ALA A 8 -9.68 -15.75 12.39
C ALA A 8 -9.49 -15.36 13.87
N GLN A 9 -9.84 -14.12 14.22
CA GLN A 9 -9.63 -13.58 15.57
C GLN A 9 -10.90 -12.92 16.11
N ALA A 10 -11.08 -12.92 17.43
CA ALA A 10 -12.17 -12.21 18.09
C ALA A 10 -12.09 -10.69 17.80
N PRO A 11 -13.22 -9.97 17.68
CA PRO A 11 -14.58 -10.35 18.06
C PRO A 11 -15.40 -11.08 16.98
N VAL A 12 -14.93 -11.13 15.73
CA VAL A 12 -15.72 -11.64 14.59
C VAL A 12 -15.43 -13.10 14.24
N GLY A 13 -14.33 -13.68 14.73
CA GLY A 13 -13.98 -15.07 14.44
C GLY A 13 -13.72 -15.30 12.94
N PHE A 14 -14.29 -16.35 12.37
CA PHE A 14 -14.21 -16.63 10.93
C PHE A 14 -15.24 -15.79 10.16
N PHE A 15 -14.78 -14.70 9.54
CA PHE A 15 -15.63 -13.74 8.85
C PHE A 15 -15.64 -13.97 7.33
N ASP A 16 -16.65 -14.70 6.83
CA ASP A 16 -16.88 -14.93 5.39
C ASP A 16 -18.37 -14.75 5.00
N PRO A 17 -18.89 -13.50 4.99
CA PRO A 17 -20.29 -13.23 4.66
C PRO A 17 -20.64 -13.50 3.19
N LEU A 18 -19.64 -13.46 2.29
CA LEU A 18 -19.81 -13.68 0.85
C LEU A 18 -19.60 -15.16 0.45
N GLY A 19 -19.31 -16.03 1.42
CA GLY A 19 -19.15 -17.47 1.20
C GLY A 19 -18.02 -17.83 0.24
N LEU A 20 -17.02 -16.96 0.09
CA LEU A 20 -15.94 -17.13 -0.86
C LEU A 20 -15.13 -18.40 -0.55
N SER A 21 -15.11 -18.84 0.70
CA SER A 21 -14.35 -20.00 1.18
C SER A 21 -15.16 -21.30 1.20
N LYS A 22 -16.43 -21.29 0.76
CA LYS A 22 -17.35 -22.44 0.81
C LYS A 22 -17.01 -23.55 -0.18
N ASP A 23 -16.36 -23.21 -1.31
CA ASP A 23 -16.03 -24.18 -2.36
C ASP A 23 -14.91 -25.16 -1.97
N GLY A 24 -14.28 -24.98 -0.80
CA GLY A 24 -13.29 -25.92 -0.26
C GLY A 24 -11.97 -25.99 -1.04
N ASP A 25 -11.81 -25.19 -2.10
CA ASP A 25 -10.59 -25.16 -2.90
C ASP A 25 -9.43 -24.49 -2.12
N ALA A 26 -8.55 -25.34 -1.60
CA ALA A 26 -7.35 -24.93 -0.87
C ALA A 26 -6.41 -24.07 -1.72
N TYR A 27 -6.41 -24.21 -3.06
CA TYR A 27 -5.59 -23.40 -3.94
C TYR A 27 -6.09 -21.95 -4.00
N SER A 28 -7.39 -21.76 -4.23
CA SER A 28 -8.02 -20.43 -4.20
C SER A 28 -7.90 -19.75 -2.84
N PHE A 29 -8.03 -20.50 -1.74
CA PHE A 29 -7.84 -19.95 -0.40
C PHE A 29 -6.40 -19.46 -0.16
N LYS A 30 -5.38 -20.27 -0.51
CA LYS A 30 -3.97 -19.87 -0.40
C LYS A 30 -3.63 -18.64 -1.24
N ARG A 31 -4.19 -18.55 -2.45
CA ARG A 31 -4.02 -17.36 -3.31
C ARG A 31 -4.68 -16.12 -2.73
N ARG A 32 -5.88 -16.24 -2.15
CA ARG A 32 -6.54 -15.10 -1.48
C ARG A 32 -5.75 -14.63 -0.26
N ARG A 33 -5.19 -15.57 0.53
CA ARG A 33 -4.32 -15.23 1.65
C ARG A 33 -3.03 -14.53 1.20
N SER A 34 -2.39 -14.97 0.12
CA SER A 34 -1.19 -14.29 -0.38
C SER A 34 -1.51 -12.88 -0.90
N VAL A 35 -2.65 -12.71 -1.55
CA VAL A 35 -3.15 -11.39 -1.99
C VAL A 35 -3.47 -10.49 -0.79
N GLU A 36 -4.12 -11.01 0.24
CA GLU A 36 -4.42 -10.28 1.48
C GLU A 36 -3.14 -9.76 2.15
N ILE A 37 -2.13 -10.62 2.31
CA ILE A 37 -0.83 -10.23 2.89
C ILE A 37 -0.11 -9.19 2.01
N LYS A 38 -0.16 -9.33 0.69
CA LYS A 38 0.45 -8.37 -0.25
C LYS A 38 -0.20 -6.99 -0.11
N HIS A 39 -1.52 -6.92 -0.06
CA HIS A 39 -2.24 -5.66 0.16
C HIS A 39 -1.94 -5.09 1.55
N GLY A 40 -1.98 -5.91 2.60
CA GLY A 40 -1.68 -5.48 3.97
C GLY A 40 -0.29 -4.82 4.08
N ARG A 41 0.76 -5.41 3.49
CA ARG A 41 2.11 -4.84 3.48
C ARG A 41 2.17 -3.49 2.76
N VAL A 42 1.51 -3.37 1.62
CA VAL A 42 1.42 -2.10 0.87
C VAL A 42 0.68 -1.05 1.68
N CYS A 43 -0.44 -1.41 2.33
CA CYS A 43 -1.21 -0.49 3.17
C CYS A 43 -0.44 -0.02 4.41
N MET A 44 0.35 -0.89 5.05
CA MET A 44 1.21 -0.50 6.18
C MET A 44 2.24 0.55 5.75
N LEU A 45 2.94 0.32 4.63
CA LEU A 45 3.90 1.28 4.08
C LEU A 45 3.22 2.58 3.64
N ALA A 46 2.04 2.50 3.01
CA ALA A 46 1.26 3.68 2.60
C ALA A 46 0.80 4.52 3.80
N THR A 47 0.34 3.87 4.88
CA THR A 47 -0.10 4.56 6.11
C THR A 47 1.07 5.26 6.78
N MET A 48 2.21 4.57 6.94
CA MET A 48 3.43 5.19 7.47
C MET A 48 3.93 6.33 6.59
N GLY A 49 3.91 6.15 5.26
CA GLY A 49 4.30 7.18 4.30
C GLY A 49 3.38 8.39 4.28
N TYR A 50 2.11 8.25 4.63
CA TYR A 50 1.17 9.35 4.78
C TYR A 50 1.42 10.15 6.07
N ILE A 51 1.68 9.46 7.19
CA ILE A 51 1.87 10.10 8.51
C ILE A 51 3.25 10.76 8.63
N THR A 52 4.29 10.16 8.05
CA THR A 52 5.68 10.61 8.26
C THR A 52 5.93 12.07 7.83
N PRO A 53 5.45 12.54 6.66
CA PRO A 53 5.60 13.95 6.24
C PRO A 53 4.88 14.94 7.16
N GLU A 54 3.78 14.53 7.82
CA GLU A 54 3.05 15.36 8.79
C GLU A 54 3.79 15.48 10.13
N VAL A 55 4.40 14.38 10.60
CA VAL A 55 5.02 14.31 11.93
C VAL A 55 6.50 14.68 11.92
N ALA A 56 7.27 14.14 10.96
CA ALA A 56 8.72 14.32 10.87
C ALA A 56 9.14 15.45 9.92
N GLY A 57 8.19 16.01 9.16
CA GLY A 57 8.44 17.04 8.15
C GLY A 57 9.01 16.49 6.84
N HIS A 58 9.33 17.41 5.93
CA HIS A 58 9.83 17.07 4.60
C HIS A 58 11.34 16.92 4.57
N TRP A 59 11.83 16.05 3.69
CA TRP A 59 13.27 15.87 3.50
C TRP A 59 13.92 17.15 2.96
N PRO A 60 15.11 17.55 3.44
CA PRO A 60 15.78 18.75 2.94
C PRO A 60 16.32 18.51 1.52
N GLY A 61 15.87 19.30 0.55
CA GLY A 61 16.42 19.26 -0.81
C GLY A 61 15.40 19.46 -1.93
N TYR A 62 15.82 19.14 -3.15
CA TYR A 62 15.01 19.24 -4.36
C TYR A 62 14.53 17.85 -4.79
N LEU A 63 13.24 17.75 -5.11
CA LEU A 63 12.63 16.57 -5.75
C LEU A 63 13.13 16.41 -7.19
N SER A 64 13.34 17.53 -7.90
CA SER A 64 13.92 17.55 -9.25
C SER A 64 14.78 18.80 -9.42
N PHE A 65 16.06 18.62 -9.77
CA PHE A 65 16.97 19.72 -10.10
C PHE A 65 16.57 20.45 -11.37
N SER A 66 15.89 19.76 -12.30
CA SER A 66 15.43 20.33 -13.58
C SER A 66 14.20 21.24 -13.39
N GLU A 67 13.28 20.87 -12.50
CA GLU A 67 12.04 21.62 -12.26
C GLU A 67 12.07 22.49 -10.99
N LYS A 68 13.19 22.45 -10.23
CA LYS A 68 13.43 23.21 -8.98
C LYS A 68 12.34 23.04 -7.90
N VAL A 69 11.57 21.96 -7.95
CA VAL A 69 10.55 21.63 -6.93
C VAL A 69 11.25 21.14 -5.67
N LYS A 70 11.00 21.77 -4.52
CA LYS A 70 11.51 21.30 -3.23
C LYS A 70 10.53 20.30 -2.61
N PHE A 71 11.03 19.38 -1.80
CA PHE A 71 10.18 18.45 -1.06
C PHE A 71 9.22 19.18 -0.10
N ALA A 72 9.59 20.37 0.38
CA ALA A 72 8.74 21.20 1.24
C ALA A 72 7.50 21.79 0.54
N ASP A 73 7.51 21.89 -0.81
CA ASP A 73 6.42 22.47 -1.58
C ASP A 73 5.35 21.43 -1.97
N ILE A 74 5.54 20.18 -1.57
CA ILE A 74 4.62 19.07 -1.86
C ILE A 74 3.58 19.01 -0.73
N PRO A 75 2.29 19.25 -1.01
CA PRO A 75 1.25 19.11 0.00
C PRO A 75 1.01 17.64 0.32
N ASN A 76 0.62 17.34 1.56
CA ASN A 76 0.34 15.97 1.99
C ASN A 76 -0.94 15.40 1.33
N GLY A 77 -0.97 14.07 1.20
CA GLY A 77 -2.10 13.32 0.69
C GLY A 77 -2.31 13.39 -0.82
N LEU A 78 -3.57 13.34 -1.26
CA LEU A 78 -3.93 13.21 -2.68
C LEU A 78 -3.47 14.40 -3.55
N SER A 79 -3.28 15.57 -2.93
CA SER A 79 -2.76 16.76 -3.63
C SER A 79 -1.27 16.65 -3.98
N ALA A 80 -0.51 15.73 -3.38
CA ALA A 80 0.87 15.45 -3.75
C ALA A 80 0.96 14.91 -5.19
N ILE A 81 -0.04 14.13 -5.62
CA ILE A 81 -0.04 13.40 -6.89
C ILE A 81 0.10 14.35 -8.08
N SER A 82 -0.50 15.55 -8.01
CA SER A 82 -0.46 16.55 -9.08
C SER A 82 0.78 17.45 -9.06
N LYS A 83 1.58 17.39 -8.00
CA LYS A 83 2.80 18.21 -7.84
C LYS A 83 4.07 17.43 -8.15
N VAL A 84 4.01 16.09 -8.17
CA VAL A 84 5.13 15.25 -8.56
C VAL A 84 5.26 15.23 -10.10
N PRO A 85 6.46 15.47 -10.65
CA PRO A 85 6.68 15.48 -12.10
C PRO A 85 6.34 14.13 -12.75
N GLY A 86 5.81 14.15 -13.97
CA GLY A 86 5.41 12.92 -14.69
C GLY A 86 6.55 11.93 -14.91
N LEU A 87 7.78 12.42 -15.10
CA LEU A 87 8.98 11.57 -15.19
C LEU A 87 9.31 10.88 -13.86
N GLY A 88 9.05 11.55 -12.73
CA GLY A 88 9.22 10.96 -11.40
C GLY A 88 8.23 9.82 -11.17
N TRP A 89 6.97 10.01 -11.56
CA TRP A 89 5.95 8.94 -11.53
C TRP A 89 6.34 7.72 -12.37
N PHE A 90 6.88 7.95 -13.57
CA PHE A 90 7.34 6.85 -14.43
C PHE A 90 8.46 6.03 -13.76
N GLN A 91 9.41 6.68 -13.07
CA GLN A 91 10.47 5.98 -12.32
C GLN A 91 9.90 5.16 -11.16
N ILE A 92 8.95 5.74 -10.40
CA ILE A 92 8.32 5.05 -9.26
C ILE A 92 7.53 3.83 -9.75
N ILE A 93 6.73 3.98 -10.81
CA ILE A 93 5.93 2.88 -11.36
C ILE A 93 6.82 1.81 -11.97
N SER A 94 7.86 2.18 -12.72
CA SER A 94 8.78 1.20 -13.32
C SER A 94 9.53 0.39 -12.26
N TYR A 95 9.98 1.03 -11.17
CA TYR A 95 10.57 0.33 -10.03
C TYR A 95 9.56 -0.58 -9.33
N ALA A 96 8.33 -0.10 -9.09
CA ALA A 96 7.28 -0.90 -8.48
C ALA A 96 6.94 -2.14 -9.32
N VAL A 97 6.86 -2.01 -10.65
CA VAL A 97 6.64 -3.14 -11.57
C VAL A 97 7.81 -4.11 -11.58
N PHE A 98 9.05 -3.62 -11.51
CA PHE A 98 10.24 -4.47 -11.42
C PHE A 98 10.29 -5.30 -10.12
N CYS A 99 9.83 -4.74 -9.00
CA CYS A 99 9.83 -5.43 -7.71
C CYS A 99 8.64 -6.38 -7.49
N LEU A 100 7.65 -6.41 -8.39
CA LEU A 100 6.42 -7.20 -8.27
C LEU A 100 6.53 -8.60 -8.86
#